data_AF-A0A7W9JH86-F1
#
_entry.id   AF-A0A7W9JH86-F1
#
_cell.length_a   1.000
_cell.length_b   1.000
_cell.length_c   1.000
_cell.angle_alpha   90.00
_cell.angle_beta   90.00
_cell.angle_gamma   90.00
#
_symmetry.space_group_name_H-M   'P 1'
#
loop_
_entity.id
_entity.type
_entity.pdbx_description
1 polymer ?
#
loop_
_entity_poly.entity_id
_entity_poly.type
_entity_poly.pdbx_seq_one_letter_code
_entity_poly.pdbx_strand_id
1 'polypeptide(L)'
;MDARAPEMVCRAVQLIIDGVLDEGTEVALGERLAVSPRHLRRMFRDHLGVTPDQLARSRRAHFARRLLDDSDLSVADIAFASGFGSLRQFNREMRQVFRAAPRELRDRRRRADRLTADGGLVMRLPYQPPYDWDAMLEYFAARAIPGVESVADSTYRRTIALDGGPGLLELTAGTGDHLILRAHLPYWEGLIHVVERAARMVGLDTAPAEALGLDAAPAEGLALDPVLGPRVRRRPGLRVPGAWGPLEAAVQSVLAQGNSLDDARAEAGELVARYGHPVPGLPDGLTHLFPSAEALDTTGLPQAIAQACLANPAFLDQPLDALIANLTSIPGLTADTAHTIALRLGHQEAFPPSLYDDRARWHPHQALAATYLTT
;
A
#
# COMPACT_ATOMS: atom_id res chain seq x y z
N MET A 1 -6.26 -20.80 -7.32
CA MET A 1 -6.45 -19.36 -7.62
C MET A 1 -6.17 -19.19 -9.10
N ASP A 2 -7.14 -18.72 -9.88
CA ASP A 2 -7.06 -18.66 -11.34
C ASP A 2 -6.10 -17.53 -11.75
N ALA A 3 -4.90 -17.87 -12.23
CA ALA A 3 -3.83 -16.91 -12.52
C ALA A 3 -4.23 -15.85 -13.58
N ARG A 4 -5.33 -16.07 -14.29
CA ARG A 4 -5.91 -15.14 -15.29
C ARG A 4 -6.83 -14.07 -14.70
N ALA A 5 -7.31 -14.25 -13.46
CA ALA A 5 -8.22 -13.30 -12.83
C ALA A 5 -7.58 -11.90 -12.63
N PRO A 6 -6.32 -11.77 -12.15
CA PRO A 6 -5.66 -10.47 -12.03
C PRO A 6 -5.49 -9.76 -13.38
N GLU A 7 -5.03 -10.46 -14.42
CA GLU A 7 -4.85 -9.90 -15.77
C GLU A 7 -6.18 -9.39 -16.35
N MET A 8 -7.27 -10.13 -16.12
CA MET A 8 -8.59 -9.72 -16.56
C MET A 8 -9.12 -8.49 -15.81
N VAL A 9 -8.85 -8.36 -14.51
CA VAL A 9 -9.17 -7.14 -13.76
C VAL A 9 -8.34 -5.96 -14.26
N CYS A 10 -7.03 -6.12 -14.50
CA CYS A 10 -6.19 -5.07 -15.09
C CYS A 10 -6.77 -4.57 -16.42
N ARG A 11 -7.12 -5.51 -17.32
CA ARG A 11 -7.70 -5.17 -18.62
C ARG A 11 -9.06 -4.48 -18.48
N ALA A 12 -9.90 -4.92 -17.54
CA ALA A 12 -11.18 -4.29 -17.27
C ALA A 12 -11.00 -2.87 -16.72
N VAL A 13 -10.03 -2.64 -15.83
CA VAL A 13 -9.67 -1.31 -15.33
C VAL A 13 -9.24 -0.41 -16.49
N GLN A 14 -8.38 -0.90 -17.40
CA GLN A 14 -7.98 -0.14 -18.58
C GLN A 14 -9.18 0.26 -19.45
N LEU A 15 -10.09 -0.68 -19.75
CA LEU A 15 -11.31 -0.36 -20.51
C LEU A 15 -12.19 0.68 -19.79
N ILE A 16 -12.27 0.64 -18.45
CA ILE A 16 -13.00 1.64 -17.67
C ILE A 16 -12.30 3.01 -17.74
N ILE A 17 -10.96 3.03 -17.71
CA ILE A 17 -10.15 4.24 -17.87
C ILE A 17 -10.39 4.87 -19.26
N ASP A 18 -10.44 4.03 -20.30
CA ASP A 18 -10.72 4.42 -21.68
C ASP A 18 -12.19 4.85 -21.91
N GLY A 19 -13.01 4.91 -20.85
CA GLY A 19 -14.37 5.46 -20.90
C GLY A 19 -15.46 4.48 -21.33
N VAL A 20 -15.20 3.17 -21.37
CA VAL A 20 -16.21 2.17 -21.80
C VAL A 20 -17.49 2.21 -20.96
N LEU A 21 -17.41 2.61 -19.69
CA LEU A 21 -18.57 2.75 -18.79
C LEU A 21 -19.10 4.20 -18.68
N ASP A 22 -18.61 5.14 -19.49
CA ASP A 22 -19.13 6.51 -19.48
C ASP A 22 -20.52 6.56 -20.14
N GLU A 23 -20.68 5.84 -21.25
CA GLU A 23 -21.93 5.70 -22.00
C GLU A 23 -22.44 4.23 -22.04
N GLY A 24 -21.63 3.28 -21.58
CA GLY A 24 -21.92 1.85 -21.60
C GLY A 24 -22.48 1.28 -20.29
N THR A 25 -22.73 -0.03 -20.29
CA THR A 25 -23.17 -0.78 -19.11
C THR A 25 -22.15 -1.86 -18.74
N GLU A 26 -22.22 -2.37 -17.52
CA GLU A 26 -21.40 -3.51 -17.10
C GLU A 26 -21.67 -4.78 -17.94
N VAL A 27 -22.83 -4.86 -18.61
CA VAL A 27 -23.11 -5.92 -19.59
C VAL A 27 -22.17 -5.81 -20.79
N ALA A 28 -22.10 -4.63 -21.40
CA ALA A 28 -21.22 -4.37 -22.55
C ALA A 28 -19.74 -4.54 -22.19
N LEU A 29 -19.34 -4.15 -20.98
CA LEU A 29 -17.99 -4.39 -20.48
C LEU A 29 -17.69 -5.89 -20.33
N GLY A 30 -18.63 -6.66 -19.77
CA GLY A 30 -18.52 -8.11 -19.67
C GLY A 30 -18.42 -8.80 -21.03
N GLU A 31 -19.23 -8.38 -22.01
CA GLU A 31 -19.19 -8.91 -23.39
C GLU A 31 -17.82 -8.69 -24.04
N ARG A 32 -17.22 -7.50 -23.92
CA ARG A 32 -15.87 -7.20 -24.45
C ARG A 32 -14.76 -8.05 -23.84
N LEU A 33 -14.98 -8.49 -22.60
CA LEU A 33 -14.04 -9.32 -21.84
C LEU A 33 -14.40 -10.82 -21.89
N ALA A 34 -15.45 -11.20 -22.62
CA ALA A 34 -15.98 -12.56 -22.68
C ALA A 34 -16.32 -13.16 -21.31
N VAL A 35 -16.85 -12.34 -20.39
CA VAL A 35 -17.27 -12.77 -19.04
C VAL A 35 -18.64 -12.26 -18.66
N SER A 36 -19.35 -13.01 -17.81
CA SER A 36 -20.62 -12.52 -17.27
C SER A 36 -20.42 -11.30 -16.34
N PRO A 37 -21.36 -10.33 -16.30
CA PRO A 37 -21.26 -9.17 -15.41
C PRO A 37 -21.18 -9.55 -13.93
N ARG A 38 -21.85 -10.66 -13.55
CA ARG A 38 -21.78 -11.20 -12.19
C ARG A 38 -20.37 -11.67 -11.84
N HIS A 39 -19.70 -12.34 -12.77
CA HIS A 39 -18.32 -12.77 -12.58
C HIS A 39 -17.36 -11.57 -12.51
N LEU A 40 -17.55 -10.58 -13.39
CA LEU A 40 -16.76 -9.34 -13.39
C LEU A 40 -16.89 -8.57 -12.06
N ARG A 41 -18.11 -8.39 -11.56
CA ARG A 41 -18.36 -7.79 -10.24
C ARG A 41 -17.66 -8.54 -9.11
N ARG A 42 -17.68 -9.87 -9.16
CA ARG A 42 -17.01 -10.71 -8.14
C ARG A 42 -15.50 -10.46 -8.17
N MET A 43 -14.87 -10.56 -9.33
CA MET A 43 -13.42 -10.29 -9.45
C MET A 43 -13.03 -8.88 -8.99
N PHE A 44 -13.82 -7.86 -9.34
CA PHE A 44 -13.56 -6.49 -8.87
C PHE A 44 -13.65 -6.37 -7.35
N ARG A 45 -14.63 -7.04 -6.71
CA ARG A 45 -14.73 -7.07 -5.25
C ARG A 45 -13.57 -7.82 -4.63
N ASP A 46 -13.18 -8.94 -5.22
CA ASP A 46 -12.11 -9.80 -4.70
C ASP A 46 -10.74 -9.11 -4.80
N HIS A 47 -10.48 -8.36 -5.88
CA HIS A 47 -9.16 -7.76 -6.14
C HIS A 47 -9.04 -6.27 -5.80
N LEU A 48 -10.13 -5.49 -5.88
CA LEU A 48 -10.12 -4.03 -5.68
C LEU A 48 -11.07 -3.57 -4.55
N GLY A 49 -11.90 -4.46 -4.00
CA GLY A 49 -12.88 -4.12 -2.97
C GLY A 49 -14.02 -3.20 -3.43
N VAL A 50 -14.13 -2.93 -4.74
CA VAL A 50 -15.16 -2.07 -5.36
C VAL A 50 -15.86 -2.81 -6.49
N THR A 51 -16.86 -2.19 -7.12
CA THR A 51 -17.51 -2.69 -8.34
C THR A 51 -17.05 -1.90 -9.57
N PRO A 52 -17.19 -2.44 -10.80
CA PRO A 52 -16.84 -1.71 -12.03
C PRO A 52 -17.54 -0.35 -12.14
N ASP A 53 -18.85 -0.30 -11.88
CA ASP A 53 -19.61 0.96 -11.87
C ASP A 53 -19.11 1.97 -10.82
N GLN A 54 -18.79 1.51 -9.61
CA GLN A 54 -18.22 2.39 -8.58
C GLN A 54 -16.88 2.99 -9.03
N LEU A 55 -15.99 2.17 -9.60
CA LEU A 55 -14.71 2.63 -10.13
C LEU A 55 -14.92 3.67 -11.24
N ALA A 56 -15.80 3.39 -12.20
CA ALA A 56 -16.11 4.31 -13.29
C ALA A 56 -16.70 5.64 -12.79
N ARG A 57 -17.60 5.59 -11.80
CA ARG A 57 -18.16 6.80 -11.19
C ARG A 57 -17.12 7.62 -10.44
N SER A 58 -16.27 6.99 -9.63
CA SER A 58 -15.16 7.68 -8.98
C SER A 58 -14.22 8.30 -10.01
N ARG A 59 -13.78 7.54 -11.02
CA ARG A 59 -12.91 8.06 -12.09
C ARG A 59 -13.48 9.32 -12.73
N ARG A 60 -14.76 9.29 -13.15
CA ARG A 60 -15.44 10.46 -13.73
C ARG A 60 -15.47 11.65 -12.77
N ALA A 61 -15.75 11.40 -11.49
CA ALA A 61 -15.77 12.44 -10.46
C ALA A 61 -14.38 13.09 -10.28
N HIS A 62 -13.30 12.29 -10.21
CA HIS A 62 -11.92 12.78 -10.09
C HIS A 62 -11.45 13.49 -11.36
N PHE A 63 -11.82 13.00 -12.55
CA PHE A 63 -11.56 13.72 -13.80
C PHE A 63 -12.27 15.08 -13.83
N ALA A 64 -13.52 15.13 -13.39
CA ALA A 64 -14.24 16.39 -13.26
C ALA A 64 -13.60 17.34 -12.24
N ARG A 65 -13.08 16.80 -11.12
CA ARG A 65 -12.32 17.59 -10.14
C ARG A 65 -11.10 18.23 -10.77
N ARG A 66 -10.31 17.47 -11.54
CA ARG A 66 -9.17 18.00 -12.29
C ARG A 66 -9.59 19.10 -13.26
N LEU A 67 -10.67 18.92 -14.01
CA LEU A 67 -11.18 19.98 -14.88
C LEU A 67 -11.66 21.22 -14.10
N LEU A 68 -12.24 21.06 -12.90
CA LEU A 68 -12.62 22.19 -12.04
C LEU A 68 -11.40 22.98 -11.56
N ASP A 69 -10.26 22.30 -11.40
CA ASP A 69 -9.00 22.84 -10.88
C ASP A 69 -8.06 23.35 -11.96
N ASP A 70 -8.12 22.82 -13.19
CA ASP A 70 -7.15 23.12 -14.25
C ASP A 70 -7.76 23.92 -15.40
N SER A 71 -9.08 24.12 -15.42
CA SER A 71 -9.77 24.86 -16.49
C SER A 71 -10.79 25.88 -15.98
N ASP A 72 -11.11 26.85 -16.83
CA ASP A 72 -12.16 27.85 -16.59
C ASP A 72 -13.50 27.47 -17.26
N LEU A 73 -13.65 26.21 -17.71
CA LEU A 73 -14.88 25.69 -18.30
C LEU A 73 -16.09 25.90 -17.38
N SER A 74 -17.32 26.00 -17.89
CA SER A 74 -18.48 26.07 -17.00
C SER A 74 -18.64 24.74 -16.24
N VAL A 75 -19.28 24.78 -15.07
CA VAL A 75 -19.59 23.55 -14.30
C VAL A 75 -20.45 22.57 -15.13
N ALA A 76 -21.26 23.09 -16.05
CA ALA A 76 -22.04 22.29 -16.98
C ALA A 76 -21.16 21.59 -18.02
N ASP A 77 -20.24 22.32 -18.64
CA ASP A 77 -19.32 21.74 -19.64
C ASP A 77 -18.44 20.66 -19.01
N ILE A 78 -17.98 20.88 -17.78
CA ILE A 78 -17.20 19.88 -17.04
C ILE A 78 -17.99 18.62 -16.77
N ALA A 79 -19.26 18.73 -16.37
CA ALA A 79 -20.09 17.56 -16.12
C ALA A 79 -20.16 16.67 -17.37
N PHE A 80 -20.43 17.26 -18.53
CA PHE A 80 -20.51 16.50 -19.79
C PHE A 80 -19.14 16.01 -20.27
N ALA A 81 -18.10 16.85 -20.20
CA ALA A 81 -16.73 16.46 -20.56
C ALA A 81 -16.21 15.31 -19.69
N SER A 82 -16.72 15.18 -18.46
CA SER A 82 -16.36 14.10 -17.54
C SER A 82 -17.25 12.86 -17.67
N GLY A 83 -18.06 12.76 -18.73
CA GLY A 83 -18.88 11.59 -19.01
C GLY A 83 -20.11 11.44 -18.12
N PHE A 84 -20.61 12.52 -17.48
CA PHE A 84 -21.90 12.48 -16.78
C PHE A 84 -23.05 12.78 -17.73
N GLY A 85 -24.07 11.92 -17.72
CA GLY A 85 -25.27 12.09 -18.55
C GLY A 85 -26.20 13.23 -18.11
N SER A 86 -25.99 13.81 -16.92
CA SER A 86 -26.72 15.00 -16.47
C SER A 86 -26.02 15.78 -15.37
N LEU A 87 -26.30 17.07 -15.29
CA LEU A 87 -25.88 17.96 -14.20
C LEU A 87 -26.36 17.51 -12.81
N ARG A 88 -27.54 16.88 -12.71
CA ARG A 88 -28.06 16.38 -11.42
C ARG A 88 -27.25 15.17 -10.92
N GLN A 89 -26.97 14.23 -11.82
CA GLN A 89 -26.11 13.08 -11.54
C GLN A 89 -24.71 13.57 -11.14
N PHE A 90 -24.13 14.46 -11.95
CA PHE A 90 -22.85 15.08 -11.65
C PHE A 90 -22.79 15.69 -10.25
N ASN A 91 -23.70 16.61 -9.92
CA ASN A 91 -23.73 17.26 -8.60
C ASN A 91 -23.87 16.25 -7.45
N ARG A 92 -24.66 15.18 -7.64
CA ARG A 92 -24.82 14.13 -6.62
C ARG A 92 -23.52 13.36 -6.42
N GLU A 93 -22.91 12.87 -7.50
CA GLU A 93 -21.67 12.10 -7.40
C GLU A 93 -20.53 12.97 -6.82
N MET A 94 -20.43 14.25 -7.20
CA MET A 94 -19.40 15.15 -6.66
C MET A 94 -19.57 15.35 -5.14
N ARG A 95 -20.81 15.52 -4.64
CA ARG A 95 -21.06 15.58 -3.19
C ARG A 95 -20.78 14.25 -2.49
N GLN A 96 -21.02 13.13 -3.16
CA GLN A 96 -20.77 11.81 -2.59
C GLN A 96 -19.26 11.53 -2.46
N VAL A 97 -18.47 11.85 -3.48
CA VAL A 97 -17.02 11.60 -3.52
C VAL A 97 -16.26 12.64 -2.70
N PHE A 98 -16.50 13.93 -2.94
CA PHE A 98 -15.69 15.02 -2.36
C PHE A 98 -16.31 15.69 -1.14
N ARG A 99 -17.53 15.30 -0.74
CA ARG A 99 -18.30 15.95 0.35
C ARG A 99 -18.48 17.46 0.17
N ALA A 100 -18.44 17.93 -1.08
CA ALA A 100 -18.59 19.35 -1.44
C ALA A 100 -19.25 19.49 -2.81
N ALA A 101 -19.89 20.62 -3.06
CA ALA A 101 -20.48 20.93 -4.36
C ALA A 101 -19.41 21.36 -5.38
N PRO A 102 -19.61 21.15 -6.70
CA PRO A 102 -18.62 21.50 -7.73
C PRO A 102 -18.14 22.96 -7.70
N ARG A 103 -19.04 23.91 -7.37
CA ARG A 103 -18.67 25.32 -7.23
C ARG A 103 -17.75 25.56 -6.02
N GLU A 104 -18.08 24.97 -4.88
CA GLU A 104 -17.24 25.06 -3.66
C GLU A 104 -15.86 24.46 -3.91
N LEU A 105 -15.81 23.34 -4.63
CA LEU A 105 -14.57 22.68 -5.05
C LEU A 105 -13.73 23.59 -5.97
N ARG A 106 -14.36 24.26 -6.94
CA ARG A 106 -13.69 25.26 -7.79
C ARG A 106 -13.20 26.46 -7.00
N ASP A 107 -13.95 26.95 -6.02
CA ASP A 107 -13.52 28.09 -5.21
C ASP A 107 -12.31 27.73 -4.33
N ARG A 108 -12.18 26.44 -3.96
CA ARG A 108 -11.00 25.89 -3.27
C ARG A 108 -9.76 25.74 -4.17
N ARG A 109 -9.88 25.86 -5.50
CA ARG A 109 -8.78 25.78 -6.49
C ARG A 109 -7.56 26.62 -6.13
N ARG A 110 -7.75 27.71 -5.37
CA ARG A 110 -6.67 28.63 -4.97
C ARG A 110 -5.83 28.17 -3.78
N ARG A 111 -6.15 27.03 -3.14
CA ARG A 111 -5.33 26.46 -2.06
C ARG A 111 -4.58 25.24 -2.55
N ALA A 112 -3.34 25.09 -2.11
CA ALA A 112 -2.35 24.12 -2.55
C ALA A 112 -2.70 22.63 -2.28
N ASP A 113 -3.95 22.31 -1.93
CA ASP A 113 -4.39 21.01 -1.39
C ASP A 113 -4.83 20.02 -2.49
N ARG A 114 -4.10 19.93 -3.60
CA ARG A 114 -4.52 19.18 -4.80
C ARG A 114 -4.74 17.68 -4.56
N LEU A 115 -3.93 17.07 -3.68
CA LEU A 115 -3.96 15.63 -3.41
C LEU A 115 -5.06 15.21 -2.44
N THR A 116 -5.46 16.06 -1.49
CA THR A 116 -6.46 15.69 -0.48
C THR A 116 -7.84 16.27 -0.78
N ALA A 117 -7.92 17.33 -1.59
CA ALA A 117 -9.18 17.94 -1.99
C ALA A 117 -9.97 17.12 -3.03
N ASP A 118 -9.47 15.96 -3.43
CA ASP A 118 -10.13 15.05 -4.37
C ASP A 118 -10.91 13.91 -3.67
N GLY A 119 -11.01 13.87 -2.34
CA GLY A 119 -11.87 12.93 -1.62
C GLY A 119 -11.45 11.45 -1.66
N GLY A 120 -10.49 11.08 -2.51
CA GLY A 120 -9.87 9.76 -2.65
C GLY A 120 -10.82 8.61 -3.07
N LEU A 121 -10.29 7.60 -3.76
CA LEU A 121 -11.03 6.35 -4.00
C LEU A 121 -10.97 5.48 -2.74
N VAL A 122 -12.15 5.20 -2.18
CA VAL A 122 -12.30 4.34 -1.02
C VAL A 122 -12.51 2.89 -1.47
N MET A 123 -11.64 2.01 -1.00
CA MET A 123 -11.61 0.58 -1.28
C MET A 123 -11.61 -0.21 0.03
N ARG A 124 -12.12 -1.44 -0.02
CA ARG A 124 -12.13 -2.37 1.11
C ARG A 124 -11.04 -3.40 0.88
N LEU A 125 -10.16 -3.58 1.86
CA LEU A 125 -9.16 -4.64 1.86
C LEU A 125 -9.65 -5.75 2.80
N PRO A 126 -10.38 -6.76 2.30
CA PRO A 126 -10.89 -7.83 3.14
C PRO A 126 -9.75 -8.63 3.77
N TYR A 127 -9.99 -9.14 4.97
CA TYR A 127 -9.06 -10.02 5.66
C TYR A 127 -9.79 -11.16 6.34
N GLN A 128 -9.08 -12.25 6.61
CA GLN A 128 -9.60 -13.31 7.46
C GLN A 128 -9.36 -12.93 8.93
N PRO A 129 -10.40 -12.75 9.77
CA PRO A 129 -10.20 -12.43 11.18
C PRO A 129 -9.53 -13.61 11.92
N PRO A 130 -8.85 -13.34 13.06
CA PRO A 130 -8.66 -12.03 13.69
C PRO A 130 -7.57 -11.18 13.01
N TYR A 131 -7.64 -9.84 13.18
CA TYR A 131 -6.62 -8.89 12.71
C TYR A 131 -6.37 -7.83 13.80
N ASP A 132 -5.12 -7.63 14.19
CA ASP A 132 -4.71 -6.68 15.22
C ASP A 132 -4.24 -5.36 14.58
N TRP A 133 -5.18 -4.44 14.32
CA TRP A 133 -4.90 -3.15 13.69
C TRP A 133 -4.08 -2.22 14.59
N ASP A 134 -4.31 -2.26 15.91
CA ASP A 134 -3.58 -1.42 16.85
C ASP A 134 -2.11 -1.83 16.90
N ALA A 135 -1.78 -3.12 16.92
CA ALA A 135 -0.39 -3.57 16.82
C ALA A 135 0.29 -3.19 15.49
N MET A 136 -0.46 -3.21 14.38
CA MET A 136 0.06 -2.75 13.08
C MET A 136 0.34 -1.24 13.10
N LEU A 137 -0.54 -0.44 13.72
CA LEU A 137 -0.32 1.00 13.91
C LEU A 137 0.86 1.28 14.85
N GLU A 138 0.99 0.56 15.96
CA GLU A 138 2.14 0.65 16.87
C GLU A 138 3.46 0.40 16.10
N TYR A 139 3.48 -0.64 15.27
CA TYR A 139 4.65 -0.96 14.45
C TYR A 139 5.02 0.17 13.49
N PHE A 140 4.03 0.70 12.74
CA PHE A 140 4.27 1.79 11.81
C PHE A 140 4.62 3.10 12.51
N ALA A 141 3.95 3.45 13.62
CA ALA A 141 4.24 4.67 14.37
C ALA A 141 5.70 4.68 14.88
N ALA A 142 6.18 3.54 15.37
CA ALA A 142 7.55 3.37 15.84
C ALA A 142 8.61 3.43 14.73
N ARG A 143 8.23 3.47 13.44
CA ARG A 143 9.15 3.51 12.28
C ARG A 143 8.80 4.57 11.25
N ALA A 144 7.74 5.34 11.47
CA ALA A 144 7.20 6.28 10.50
C ALA A 144 8.26 7.29 10.08
N ILE A 145 8.52 7.36 8.77
CA ILE A 145 9.47 8.32 8.20
C ILE A 145 8.86 9.72 8.22
N PRO A 146 9.45 10.68 8.96
CA PRO A 146 8.96 12.05 8.97
C PRO A 146 8.86 12.62 7.56
N GLY A 147 7.69 13.18 7.20
CA GLY A 147 7.42 13.75 5.89
C GLY A 147 6.89 12.77 4.83
N VAL A 148 7.04 11.45 5.01
CA VAL A 148 6.51 10.43 4.09
C VAL A 148 5.36 9.65 4.72
N GLU A 149 5.44 9.37 6.02
CA GLU A 149 4.46 8.57 6.75
C GLU A 149 3.94 9.33 7.96
N SER A 150 2.68 9.09 8.32
CA SER A 150 2.05 9.67 9.50
C SER A 150 1.09 8.65 10.12
N VAL A 151 1.15 8.52 11.44
CA VAL A 151 0.22 7.69 12.21
C VAL A 151 -0.43 8.56 13.26
N ALA A 152 -1.72 8.84 13.07
CA ALA A 152 -2.52 9.68 13.96
C ALA A 152 -3.99 9.27 13.85
N ASP A 153 -4.74 9.41 14.95
CA ASP A 153 -6.19 9.16 15.01
C ASP A 153 -6.59 7.78 14.44
N SER A 154 -5.89 6.73 14.88
CA SER A 154 -6.08 5.34 14.41
C SER A 154 -5.97 5.16 12.89
N THR A 155 -5.30 6.09 12.22
CA THR A 155 -5.11 6.12 10.77
C THR A 155 -3.63 6.11 10.44
N TYR A 156 -3.23 5.20 9.54
CA TYR A 156 -1.93 5.26 8.89
C TYR A 156 -2.07 6.01 7.57
N ARG A 157 -1.18 6.96 7.30
CA ARG A 157 -1.12 7.73 6.05
C ARG A 157 0.28 7.68 5.49
N ARG A 158 0.40 7.64 4.16
CA ARG A 158 1.69 7.81 3.49
C ARG A 158 1.59 8.44 2.12
N THR A 159 2.65 9.14 1.73
CA THR A 159 2.86 9.50 0.34
C THR A 159 3.40 8.30 -0.45
N ILE A 160 3.07 8.29 -1.75
CA ILE A 160 3.52 7.27 -2.69
C ILE A 160 3.91 7.93 -4.01
N ALA A 161 4.92 7.41 -4.69
CA ALA A 161 5.20 7.74 -6.08
C ALA A 161 4.46 6.76 -7.00
N LEU A 162 3.78 7.29 -8.01
CA LEU A 162 3.16 6.53 -9.11
C LEU A 162 3.60 7.20 -10.41
N ASP A 163 4.37 6.51 -11.26
CA ASP A 163 5.05 7.00 -12.49
C ASP A 163 5.37 8.52 -12.53
N GLY A 164 6.06 9.00 -11.49
CA GLY A 164 6.52 10.38 -11.36
C GLY A 164 5.51 11.38 -10.79
N GLY A 165 4.26 10.96 -10.58
CA GLY A 165 3.23 11.72 -9.87
C GLY A 165 3.15 11.34 -8.38
N PRO A 166 2.92 12.31 -7.48
CA PRO A 166 2.64 12.01 -6.08
C PRO A 166 1.22 11.44 -5.92
N GLY A 167 1.07 10.49 -5.00
CA GLY A 167 -0.20 10.01 -4.47
C GLY A 167 -0.17 9.98 -2.94
N LEU A 168 -1.34 9.84 -2.32
CA LEU A 168 -1.51 9.70 -0.87
C LEU A 168 -2.40 8.50 -0.59
N LEU A 169 -1.99 7.65 0.34
CA LEU A 169 -2.80 6.57 0.87
C LEU A 169 -3.18 6.84 2.32
N GLU A 170 -4.42 6.54 2.68
CA GLU A 170 -4.89 6.45 4.06
C GLU A 170 -5.45 5.06 4.33
N LEU A 171 -5.10 4.46 5.47
CA LEU A 171 -5.53 3.14 5.91
C LEU A 171 -6.14 3.24 7.31
N THR A 172 -7.33 2.65 7.47
CA THR A 172 -8.07 2.59 8.74
C THR A 172 -8.74 1.23 8.92
N ALA A 173 -9.09 0.88 10.16
CA ALA A 173 -9.96 -0.28 10.41
C ALA A 173 -11.37 -0.03 9.85
N GLY A 174 -11.94 -1.04 9.17
CA GLY A 174 -13.35 -1.06 8.80
C GLY A 174 -14.24 -1.54 9.95
N THR A 175 -15.56 -1.46 9.76
CA THR A 175 -16.55 -1.92 10.75
C THR A 175 -16.80 -3.44 10.74
N GLY A 176 -15.94 -4.22 10.06
CA GLY A 176 -16.03 -5.67 9.94
C GLY A 176 -14.70 -6.24 9.47
N ASP A 177 -14.72 -7.38 8.77
CA ASP A 177 -13.51 -8.13 8.38
C ASP A 177 -12.76 -7.54 7.18
N HIS A 178 -12.46 -6.25 7.25
CA HIS A 178 -11.74 -5.52 6.21
C HIS A 178 -11.10 -4.25 6.78
N LEU A 179 -9.99 -3.83 6.18
CA LEU A 179 -9.49 -2.46 6.30
C LEU A 179 -10.12 -1.57 5.22
N ILE A 180 -10.07 -0.26 5.45
CA ILE A 180 -10.47 0.75 4.47
C ILE A 180 -9.20 1.44 3.96
N LEU A 181 -8.96 1.32 2.66
CA LEU A 181 -7.93 2.05 1.92
C LEU A 181 -8.59 3.23 1.21
N ARG A 182 -8.18 4.46 1.51
CA ARG A 182 -8.49 5.63 0.69
C ARG A 182 -7.23 6.00 -0.12
N ALA A 183 -7.33 5.95 -1.43
CA ALA A 183 -6.24 6.26 -2.34
C ALA A 183 -6.52 7.56 -3.10
N HIS A 184 -5.65 8.53 -2.93
CA HIS A 184 -5.61 9.79 -3.65
C HIS A 184 -4.53 9.68 -4.71
N LEU A 185 -4.91 9.28 -5.91
CA LEU A 185 -3.97 8.98 -6.98
C LEU A 185 -4.02 10.06 -8.05
N PRO A 186 -2.86 10.43 -8.63
CA PRO A 186 -2.82 11.40 -9.72
C PRO A 186 -3.56 10.85 -10.96
N TYR A 187 -3.62 9.52 -11.10
CA TYR A 187 -4.29 8.79 -12.16
C TYR A 187 -4.57 7.34 -11.71
N TRP A 188 -5.35 6.58 -12.47
CA TRP A 188 -5.93 5.30 -12.02
C TRP A 188 -5.26 4.07 -12.64
N GLU A 189 -4.38 4.28 -13.61
CA GLU A 189 -3.51 3.30 -14.21
C GLU A 189 -2.66 2.63 -13.11
N GLY A 190 -2.59 1.30 -13.13
CA GLY A 190 -1.86 0.56 -12.09
C GLY A 190 -2.57 0.48 -10.71
N LEU A 191 -3.84 0.90 -10.58
CA LEU A 191 -4.59 0.85 -9.32
C LEU A 191 -4.53 -0.52 -8.62
N ILE A 192 -4.60 -1.62 -9.38
CA ILE A 192 -4.53 -2.97 -8.80
C ILE A 192 -3.20 -3.19 -8.06
N HIS A 193 -2.08 -2.69 -8.61
CA HIS A 193 -0.76 -2.82 -7.99
C HIS A 193 -0.63 -1.95 -6.74
N VAL A 194 -1.28 -0.78 -6.73
CA VAL A 194 -1.40 0.07 -5.52
C VAL A 194 -2.15 -0.67 -4.42
N VAL A 195 -3.29 -1.28 -4.74
CA VAL A 195 -4.12 -2.03 -3.80
C VAL A 195 -3.38 -3.26 -3.27
N GLU A 196 -2.78 -4.06 -4.15
CA GLU A 196 -2.00 -5.25 -3.77
C GLU A 196 -0.81 -4.89 -2.89
N ARG A 197 -0.10 -3.80 -3.20
CA ARG A 197 1.04 -3.32 -2.41
C ARG A 197 0.58 -2.80 -1.05
N ALA A 198 -0.52 -2.06 -0.98
CA ALA A 198 -1.10 -1.63 0.30
C ALA A 198 -1.53 -2.84 1.15
N ALA A 199 -2.11 -3.87 0.54
CA ALA A 199 -2.49 -5.11 1.21
C ALA A 199 -1.27 -5.88 1.75
N ARG A 200 -0.19 -6.00 0.98
CA ARG A 200 1.09 -6.59 1.45
C ARG A 200 1.74 -5.77 2.56
N MET A 201 1.72 -4.45 2.44
CA MET A 201 2.28 -3.55 3.46
C MET A 201 1.62 -3.78 4.83
N VAL A 202 0.31 -4.05 4.86
CA VAL A 202 -0.44 -4.39 6.08
C VAL A 202 -0.61 -5.91 6.29
N GLY A 203 0.21 -6.75 5.64
CA GLY A 203 0.29 -8.19 5.92
C GLY A 203 -0.98 -8.99 5.61
N LEU A 204 -1.81 -8.54 4.66
CA LEU A 204 -3.04 -9.23 4.23
C LEU A 204 -2.80 -10.39 3.25
N ASP A 205 -1.59 -10.54 2.78
CA ASP A 205 -1.12 -11.66 1.96
C ASP A 205 -0.77 -12.91 2.79
N THR A 206 -0.71 -12.79 4.12
CA THR A 206 -0.42 -13.88 5.05
C THR A 206 -1.64 -14.19 5.91
N ALA A 207 -2.05 -15.46 6.00
CA ALA A 207 -3.16 -15.91 6.84
C ALA A 207 -2.84 -15.76 8.36
N PRO A 208 -3.86 -15.61 9.25
CA PRO A 208 -3.59 -15.46 10.68
C PRO A 208 -2.99 -16.74 11.25
N ALA A 209 -2.20 -16.62 12.32
CA ALA A 209 -1.52 -17.76 12.95
C ALA A 209 -2.46 -18.91 13.33
N GLU A 210 -3.72 -18.61 13.69
CA GLU A 210 -4.74 -19.60 14.03
C GLU A 210 -5.28 -20.36 12.81
N ALA A 211 -5.23 -19.77 11.62
CA ALA A 211 -5.62 -20.42 10.38
C ALA A 211 -4.48 -21.27 9.79
N LEU A 212 -3.24 -20.96 10.15
CA LEU A 212 -2.06 -21.72 9.74
C LEU A 212 -2.01 -23.03 10.52
N GLY A 213 -2.22 -24.15 9.81
CA GLY A 213 -2.21 -25.50 10.40
C GLY A 213 -3.58 -26.16 10.57
N LEU A 214 -4.69 -25.54 10.11
CA LEU A 214 -6.02 -26.18 10.12
C LEU A 214 -6.12 -27.41 9.21
N ASP A 215 -5.29 -27.47 8.16
CA ASP A 215 -5.15 -28.62 7.25
C ASP A 215 -3.88 -29.46 7.52
N ALA A 216 -3.13 -29.14 8.58
CA ALA A 216 -1.79 -29.64 8.85
C ALA A 216 -1.73 -30.39 10.20
N ALA A 217 -0.68 -31.18 10.45
CA ALA A 217 -0.57 -31.97 11.68
C ALA A 217 -0.45 -31.05 12.92
N PRO A 218 -0.91 -31.45 14.12
CA PRO A 218 -0.92 -30.60 15.33
C PRO A 218 0.47 -30.08 15.78
N ALA A 219 1.57 -30.54 15.17
CA ALA A 219 2.93 -30.04 15.40
C ALA A 219 3.32 -28.86 14.49
N GLU A 220 2.47 -28.47 13.54
CA GLU A 220 2.82 -27.54 12.43
C GLU A 220 2.22 -26.13 12.60
N GLY A 221 1.30 -25.92 13.56
CA GLY A 221 0.67 -24.63 13.82
C GLY A 221 1.36 -23.82 14.93
N LEU A 222 1.72 -22.55 14.66
CA LEU A 222 2.40 -21.66 15.62
C LEU A 222 1.64 -21.50 16.96
N ALA A 223 0.31 -21.64 16.95
CA ALA A 223 -0.54 -21.55 18.14
C ALA A 223 -0.32 -22.70 19.15
N LEU A 224 0.12 -23.86 18.66
CA LEU A 224 0.39 -25.06 19.47
C LEU A 224 1.87 -25.16 19.89
N ASP A 225 2.74 -24.34 19.30
CA ASP A 225 4.17 -24.33 19.64
C ASP A 225 4.41 -23.88 21.10
N PRO A 226 5.28 -24.54 21.88
CA PRO A 226 5.53 -24.17 23.28
C PRO A 226 6.09 -22.76 23.49
N VAL A 227 6.85 -22.22 22.53
CA VAL A 227 7.50 -20.91 22.61
C VAL A 227 6.57 -19.82 22.08
N LEU A 228 5.93 -20.06 20.94
CA LEU A 228 5.08 -19.06 20.28
C LEU A 228 3.63 -19.11 20.71
N GLY A 229 3.09 -20.29 21.06
CA GLY A 229 1.68 -20.48 21.41
C GLY A 229 1.16 -19.51 22.50
N PRO A 230 1.88 -19.27 23.62
CA PRO A 230 1.47 -18.25 24.59
C PRO A 230 1.39 -16.83 24.01
N ARG A 231 2.26 -16.48 23.06
CA ARG A 231 2.27 -15.19 22.37
C ARG A 231 1.14 -15.08 21.35
N VAL A 232 0.92 -16.14 20.57
CA VAL A 232 -0.21 -16.25 19.63
C VAL A 232 -1.54 -16.06 20.35
N ARG A 233 -1.76 -16.77 21.48
CA ARG A 233 -2.99 -16.60 22.27
C ARG A 233 -3.18 -15.19 22.85
N ARG A 234 -2.09 -14.48 23.11
CA ARG A 234 -2.13 -13.09 23.62
C ARG A 234 -2.48 -12.09 22.53
N ARG A 235 -2.01 -12.31 21.30
CA ARG A 235 -2.24 -11.42 20.15
C ARG A 235 -2.53 -12.23 18.86
N PRO A 236 -3.69 -12.88 18.75
CA PRO A 236 -3.96 -13.82 17.65
C PRO A 236 -4.10 -13.16 16.28
N GLY A 237 -4.35 -11.85 16.26
CA GLY A 237 -4.51 -11.05 15.05
C GLY A 237 -3.21 -10.46 14.47
N LEU A 238 -2.03 -10.73 15.06
CA LEU A 238 -0.77 -10.19 14.54
C LEU A 238 -0.51 -10.63 13.10
N ARG A 239 0.04 -9.70 12.31
CA ARG A 239 0.47 -9.91 10.93
C ARG A 239 1.91 -9.43 10.75
N VAL A 240 2.57 -9.96 9.74
CA VAL A 240 3.91 -9.52 9.33
C VAL A 240 3.80 -8.13 8.68
N PRO A 241 4.38 -7.08 9.25
CA PRO A 241 4.32 -5.74 8.66
C PRO A 241 5.23 -5.65 7.44
N GLY A 242 4.64 -5.45 6.26
CA GLY A 242 5.38 -5.25 5.01
C GLY A 242 5.73 -3.78 4.76
N ALA A 243 6.35 -3.49 3.61
CA ALA A 243 6.73 -2.14 3.20
C ALA A 243 6.07 -1.72 1.87
N TRP A 244 6.04 -0.42 1.62
CA TRP A 244 5.57 0.11 0.33
C TRP A 244 6.59 -0.14 -0.80
N GLY A 245 7.85 0.25 -0.60
CA GLY A 245 8.90 0.18 -1.61
C GLY A 245 10.11 -0.62 -1.13
N PRO A 246 10.76 -1.42 -2.00
CA PRO A 246 11.91 -2.20 -1.59
C PRO A 246 13.10 -1.36 -1.11
N LEU A 247 13.47 -0.32 -1.88
CA LEU A 247 14.56 0.59 -1.51
C LEU A 247 14.30 1.27 -0.16
N GLU A 248 13.08 1.77 0.05
CA GLU A 248 12.67 2.42 1.29
C GLU A 248 12.79 1.46 2.49
N ALA A 249 12.31 0.22 2.35
CA ALA A 249 12.43 -0.81 3.38
C ALA A 249 13.90 -1.13 3.71
N ALA A 250 14.74 -1.20 2.67
CA ALA A 250 16.16 -1.46 2.81
C ALA A 250 16.88 -0.32 3.53
N VAL A 251 16.63 0.92 3.13
CA VAL A 251 17.18 2.13 3.77
C VAL A 251 16.74 2.24 5.22
N GLN A 252 15.44 2.10 5.54
CA GLN A 252 14.96 2.10 6.92
C GLN A 252 15.65 1.03 7.78
N SER A 253 15.82 -0.17 7.24
CA SER A 253 16.42 -1.29 7.98
C SER A 253 17.90 -1.07 8.27
N VAL A 254 18.67 -0.49 7.35
CA VAL A 254 20.08 -0.17 7.61
C VAL A 254 20.27 1.04 8.52
N LEU A 255 19.38 2.03 8.47
CA LEU A 255 19.40 3.16 9.41
C LEU A 255 19.09 2.70 10.85
N ALA A 256 18.26 1.67 11.00
CA ALA A 256 17.99 1.05 12.30
C ALA A 256 19.11 0.11 12.79
N GLN A 257 20.08 -0.24 11.93
CA GLN A 257 21.14 -1.18 12.30
C GLN A 257 22.07 -0.55 13.34
N GLY A 258 22.00 -1.05 14.58
CA GLY A 258 22.83 -0.56 15.69
C GLY A 258 22.35 0.75 16.32
N ASN A 259 21.20 1.26 15.89
CA ASN A 259 20.59 2.50 16.38
C ASN A 259 19.28 2.21 17.13
N SER A 260 18.82 3.17 17.94
CA SER A 260 17.45 3.15 18.44
C SER A 260 16.46 3.43 17.30
N LEU A 261 15.19 3.04 17.46
CA LEU A 261 14.16 3.35 16.45
C LEU A 261 13.91 4.85 16.32
N ASP A 262 14.06 5.62 17.40
CA ASP A 262 13.88 7.07 17.37
C ASP A 262 15.01 7.76 16.61
N ASP A 263 16.26 7.33 16.80
CA ASP A 263 17.41 7.85 16.05
C ASP A 263 17.29 7.49 14.57
N ALA A 264 16.95 6.23 14.25
CA ALA A 264 16.75 5.79 12.87
C ALA A 264 15.62 6.57 12.16
N ARG A 265 14.55 6.92 12.87
CA ARG A 265 13.47 7.78 12.34
C ARG A 265 13.93 9.21 12.11
N ALA A 266 14.71 9.77 13.02
CA ALA A 266 15.27 11.11 12.86
C ALA A 266 16.19 11.16 11.62
N GLU A 267 17.10 10.20 11.50
CA GLU A 267 18.00 10.09 10.33
C GLU A 267 17.22 9.89 9.02
N ALA A 268 16.20 9.04 9.01
CA ALA A 268 15.34 8.86 7.83
C ALA A 268 14.61 10.16 7.45
N GLY A 269 14.16 10.94 8.44
CA GLY A 269 13.54 12.24 8.24
C GLY A 269 14.50 13.27 7.63
N GLU A 270 15.74 13.33 8.11
CA GLU A 270 16.78 14.21 7.55
C GLU A 270 17.12 13.83 6.10
N LEU A 271 17.24 12.52 5.82
CA LEU A 271 17.47 11.98 4.49
C LEU A 271 16.33 12.38 3.55
N VAL A 272 15.06 12.19 3.95
CA VAL A 272 13.91 12.59 3.14
C VAL A 272 13.84 14.10 2.94
N ALA A 273 14.09 14.90 3.97
CA ALA A 273 14.06 16.36 3.85
C ALA A 273 15.11 16.90 2.86
N ARG A 274 16.24 16.18 2.71
CA ARG A 274 17.33 16.58 1.80
C ARG A 274 17.18 16.02 0.38
N TYR A 275 16.76 14.77 0.24
CA TYR A 275 16.80 14.04 -1.05
C TYR A 275 15.41 13.66 -1.58
N GLY A 276 14.37 13.71 -0.77
CA GLY A 276 12.99 13.41 -1.17
C GLY A 276 12.39 14.48 -2.08
N HIS A 277 11.40 14.09 -2.88
CA HIS A 277 10.67 15.05 -3.73
C HIS A 277 9.61 15.79 -2.90
N PRO A 278 9.65 17.13 -2.76
CA PRO A 278 8.65 17.87 -2.00
C PRO A 278 7.24 17.76 -2.60
N VAL A 279 6.22 17.59 -1.76
CA VAL A 279 4.81 17.53 -2.12
C VAL A 279 4.03 18.53 -1.26
N PRO A 280 3.73 19.73 -1.77
CA PRO A 280 3.08 20.77 -0.99
C PRO A 280 1.59 20.48 -0.74
N GLY A 281 1.05 21.03 0.36
CA GLY A 281 -0.39 21.02 0.65
C GLY A 281 -0.95 19.69 1.17
N LEU A 282 -0.10 18.82 1.71
CA LEU A 282 -0.54 17.60 2.36
C LEU A 282 -0.81 17.82 3.87
N PRO A 283 -1.79 17.12 4.45
CA PRO A 283 -2.08 17.18 5.87
C PRO A 283 -1.11 16.33 6.71
N ASP A 284 -1.28 16.38 8.03
CA ASP A 284 -0.72 15.42 8.99
C ASP A 284 0.81 15.25 8.96
N GLY A 285 1.53 16.32 8.60
CA GLY A 285 2.99 16.34 8.57
C GLY A 285 3.62 15.71 7.32
N LEU A 286 2.81 15.26 6.37
CA LEU A 286 3.29 14.75 5.09
C LEU A 286 3.78 15.92 4.24
N THR A 287 4.95 15.74 3.62
CA THR A 287 5.64 16.83 2.91
C THR A 287 6.47 16.35 1.73
N HIS A 288 6.81 15.07 1.62
CA HIS A 288 7.74 14.56 0.61
C HIS A 288 7.32 13.18 0.10
N LEU A 289 7.77 12.82 -1.11
CA LEU A 289 7.94 11.42 -1.53
C LEU A 289 9.30 10.93 -1.03
N PHE A 290 9.40 9.63 -0.72
CA PHE A 290 10.69 9.00 -0.44
C PHE A 290 11.61 9.10 -1.68
N PRO A 291 12.93 9.35 -1.51
CA PRO A 291 13.86 9.47 -2.63
C PRO A 291 13.98 8.20 -3.49
N SER A 292 14.16 8.36 -4.79
CA SER A 292 14.57 7.27 -5.68
C SER A 292 16.04 6.91 -5.46
N ALA A 293 16.49 5.79 -6.02
CA ALA A 293 17.89 5.39 -5.93
C ALA A 293 18.84 6.41 -6.59
N GLU A 294 18.39 7.05 -7.67
CA GLU A 294 19.13 8.11 -8.38
C GLU A 294 19.24 9.40 -7.57
N ALA A 295 18.22 9.73 -6.79
CA ALA A 295 18.18 10.95 -5.97
C ALA A 295 18.94 10.80 -4.65
N LEU A 296 19.23 9.56 -4.23
CA LEU A 296 19.92 9.27 -2.99
C LEU A 296 21.43 9.55 -3.15
N ASP A 297 21.86 10.74 -2.75
CA ASP A 297 23.27 11.17 -2.73
C ASP A 297 23.77 11.37 -1.29
N THR A 298 23.91 10.26 -0.57
CA THR A 298 24.28 10.18 0.84
C THR A 298 25.56 9.35 1.04
N THR A 299 25.82 8.91 2.27
CA THR A 299 26.97 8.07 2.63
C THR A 299 26.54 6.80 3.35
N GLY A 300 27.49 5.87 3.55
CA GLY A 300 27.26 4.65 4.32
C GLY A 300 26.35 3.64 3.63
N LEU A 301 25.67 2.82 4.43
CA LEU A 301 24.83 1.72 3.95
C LEU A 301 23.66 2.17 3.06
N PRO A 302 22.93 3.29 3.34
CA PRO A 302 21.89 3.77 2.44
C PRO A 302 22.41 4.02 1.02
N GLN A 303 23.58 4.67 0.89
CA GLN A 303 24.22 4.91 -0.40
C GLN A 303 24.60 3.63 -1.11
N ALA A 304 25.20 2.67 -0.38
CA ALA A 304 25.62 1.41 -0.95
C ALA A 304 24.43 0.59 -1.50
N ILE A 305 23.30 0.59 -0.80
CA ILE A 305 22.06 -0.07 -1.28
C ILE A 305 21.53 0.63 -2.53
N ALA A 306 21.46 1.97 -2.54
CA ALA A 306 20.99 2.71 -3.71
C ALA A 306 21.87 2.42 -4.94
N GLN A 307 23.19 2.44 -4.78
CA GLN A 307 24.13 2.10 -5.85
C GLN A 307 23.97 0.65 -6.34
N ALA A 308 23.74 -0.31 -5.44
CA ALA A 308 23.48 -1.69 -5.81
C ALA A 308 22.18 -1.83 -6.62
N CYS A 309 21.12 -1.09 -6.26
CA CYS A 309 19.86 -1.06 -7.01
C CYS A 309 20.02 -0.38 -8.38
N LEU A 310 20.84 0.66 -8.49
CA LEU A 310 21.13 1.32 -9.78
C LEU A 310 21.93 0.39 -10.71
N ALA A 311 22.87 -0.38 -10.15
CA ALA A 311 23.64 -1.37 -10.91
C ALA A 311 22.80 -2.59 -11.33
N ASN A 312 21.84 -2.99 -10.49
CA ASN A 312 20.92 -4.09 -10.76
C ASN A 312 19.51 -3.72 -10.25
N PRO A 313 18.57 -3.34 -11.12
CA PRO A 313 17.20 -3.01 -10.72
C PRO A 313 16.45 -4.14 -10.00
N ALA A 314 16.87 -5.39 -10.19
CA ALA A 314 16.32 -6.56 -9.50
C ALA A 314 17.07 -6.90 -8.20
N PHE A 315 18.00 -6.06 -7.71
CA PHE A 315 18.85 -6.35 -6.55
C PHE A 315 18.07 -6.76 -5.30
N LEU A 316 16.93 -6.08 -5.06
CA LEU A 316 16.03 -6.34 -3.92
C LEU A 316 14.85 -7.26 -4.29
N ASP A 317 14.72 -7.65 -5.55
CA ASP A 317 13.66 -8.54 -6.05
C ASP A 317 14.28 -9.88 -6.45
N GLN A 318 14.70 -10.63 -5.44
CA GLN A 318 15.39 -11.91 -5.58
C GLN A 318 14.77 -12.95 -4.64
N PRO A 319 14.89 -14.26 -4.95
CA PRO A 319 14.61 -15.31 -3.99
C PRO A 319 15.39 -15.12 -2.68
N LEU A 320 14.85 -15.59 -1.56
CA LEU A 320 15.36 -15.28 -0.21
C LEU A 320 16.88 -15.50 -0.08
N ASP A 321 17.39 -16.68 -0.45
CA ASP A 321 18.83 -17.00 -0.30
C ASP A 321 19.72 -16.05 -1.13
N ALA A 322 19.31 -15.74 -2.35
CA ALA A 322 20.02 -14.81 -3.22
C ALA A 322 19.95 -13.38 -2.69
N LEU A 323 18.78 -12.96 -2.16
CA LEU A 323 18.62 -11.65 -1.53
C LEU A 323 19.53 -11.49 -0.31
N ILE A 324 19.59 -12.49 0.57
CA ILE A 324 20.46 -12.44 1.75
C ILE A 324 21.94 -12.42 1.34
N ALA A 325 22.34 -13.23 0.36
CA ALA A 325 23.71 -13.23 -0.16
C ALA A 325 24.10 -11.86 -0.78
N ASN A 326 23.19 -11.27 -1.57
CA ASN A 326 23.39 -9.96 -2.17
C ASN A 326 23.54 -8.87 -1.11
N LEU A 327 22.62 -8.80 -0.16
CA LEU A 327 22.63 -7.80 0.91
C LEU A 327 23.88 -7.92 1.80
N THR A 328 24.24 -9.15 2.20
CA THR A 328 25.41 -9.38 3.07
C THR A 328 26.75 -9.23 2.36
N SER A 329 26.76 -9.14 1.02
CA SER A 329 27.95 -8.74 0.25
C SER A 329 28.29 -7.25 0.39
N ILE A 330 27.33 -6.42 0.84
CA ILE A 330 27.57 -4.99 1.11
C ILE A 330 28.36 -4.89 2.42
N PRO A 331 29.57 -4.30 2.42
CA PRO A 331 30.38 -4.18 3.62
C PRO A 331 29.64 -3.43 4.74
N GLY A 332 29.54 -4.06 5.92
CA GLY A 332 28.89 -3.51 7.10
C GLY A 332 27.41 -3.84 7.24
N LEU A 333 26.76 -4.43 6.23
CA LEU A 333 25.36 -4.89 6.33
C LEU A 333 25.31 -6.27 7.02
N THR A 334 24.58 -6.38 8.12
CA THR A 334 24.51 -7.61 8.92
C THR A 334 23.45 -8.60 8.41
N ALA A 335 23.61 -9.89 8.71
CA ALA A 335 22.62 -10.91 8.36
C ALA A 335 21.24 -10.63 8.99
N ASP A 336 21.19 -10.10 10.22
CA ASP A 336 19.95 -9.70 10.87
C ASP A 336 19.22 -8.60 10.10
N THR A 337 19.96 -7.57 9.66
CA THR A 337 19.40 -6.50 8.82
C THR A 337 18.96 -7.05 7.47
N ALA A 338 19.73 -7.92 6.82
CA ALA A 338 19.35 -8.54 5.56
C ALA A 338 18.02 -9.32 5.67
N HIS A 339 17.86 -10.11 6.74
CA HIS A 339 16.62 -10.82 7.00
C HIS A 339 15.47 -9.89 7.40
N THR A 340 15.75 -8.78 8.11
CA THR A 340 14.74 -7.76 8.39
C THR A 340 14.22 -7.13 7.11
N ILE A 341 15.11 -6.82 6.16
CA ILE A 341 14.73 -6.35 4.81
C ILE A 341 13.86 -7.40 4.13
N ALA A 342 14.32 -8.64 4.04
CA ALA A 342 13.56 -9.72 3.39
C ALA A 342 12.17 -9.93 4.01
N LEU A 343 12.05 -9.85 5.34
CA LEU A 343 10.76 -9.93 6.05
C LEU A 343 9.83 -8.78 5.61
N ARG A 344 10.33 -7.55 5.54
CA ARG A 344 9.57 -6.36 5.08
C ARG A 344 9.16 -6.46 3.61
N LEU A 345 9.89 -7.21 2.78
CA LEU A 345 9.58 -7.47 1.38
C LEU A 345 8.63 -8.65 1.17
N GLY A 346 8.17 -9.31 2.25
CA GLY A 346 7.17 -10.38 2.19
C GLY A 346 7.74 -11.79 2.05
N HIS A 347 9.05 -11.99 2.26
CA HIS A 347 9.61 -13.34 2.30
C HIS A 347 9.14 -14.09 3.55
N GLN A 348 8.29 -15.11 3.36
CA GLN A 348 7.65 -15.87 4.44
C GLN A 348 8.63 -16.64 5.34
N GLU A 349 9.81 -16.94 4.82
CA GLU A 349 10.89 -17.66 5.52
C GLU A 349 12.02 -16.74 6.01
N ALA A 350 11.87 -15.42 5.87
CA ALA A 350 12.87 -14.50 6.40
C ALA A 350 12.83 -14.50 7.93
N PHE A 351 14.00 -14.70 8.55
CA PHE A 351 14.14 -14.78 10.00
C PHE A 351 15.52 -14.26 10.44
N PRO A 352 15.59 -13.10 11.12
CA PRO A 352 16.84 -12.58 11.67
C PRO A 352 17.51 -13.59 12.61
N PRO A 353 18.75 -14.05 12.30
CA PRO A 353 19.44 -15.10 13.05
C PRO A 353 19.56 -14.85 14.56
N SER A 354 19.67 -13.61 15.01
CA SER A 354 19.80 -13.30 16.45
C SER A 354 18.54 -13.50 17.28
N LEU A 355 17.37 -13.68 16.67
CA LEU A 355 16.11 -13.82 17.41
C LEU A 355 15.95 -15.19 18.07
N TYR A 356 16.44 -16.25 17.44
CA TYR A 356 16.27 -17.63 17.90
C TYR A 356 17.11 -18.62 17.09
N ASP A 357 17.76 -19.58 17.76
CA ASP A 357 18.68 -20.52 17.12
C ASP A 357 17.98 -21.59 16.26
N ASP A 358 16.91 -22.22 16.79
CA ASP A 358 16.18 -23.31 16.11
C ASP A 358 14.97 -22.78 15.35
N ARG A 359 15.20 -21.97 14.31
CA ARG A 359 14.12 -21.40 13.47
C ARG A 359 13.45 -22.42 12.54
N ALA A 360 14.14 -23.52 12.24
CA ALA A 360 13.69 -24.53 11.28
C ALA A 360 12.35 -25.16 11.68
N ARG A 361 12.09 -25.27 12.98
CA ARG A 361 10.83 -25.76 13.56
C ARG A 361 9.59 -24.96 13.15
N TRP A 362 9.74 -23.72 12.70
CA TRP A 362 8.62 -22.87 12.30
C TRP A 362 8.47 -22.74 10.78
N HIS A 363 9.15 -23.58 9.98
CA HIS A 363 8.88 -23.66 8.55
C HIS A 363 7.43 -24.09 8.28
N PRO A 364 6.71 -23.47 7.31
CA PRO A 364 7.12 -22.38 6.42
C PRO A 364 6.76 -20.96 6.91
N HIS A 365 6.48 -20.78 8.20
CA HIS A 365 5.94 -19.56 8.82
C HIS A 365 6.96 -18.75 9.64
N GLN A 366 8.23 -18.76 9.25
CA GLN A 366 9.31 -18.15 10.04
C GLN A 366 9.17 -16.63 10.17
N ALA A 367 8.69 -15.91 9.14
CA ALA A 367 8.48 -14.47 9.22
C ALA A 367 7.41 -14.08 10.26
N LEU A 368 6.34 -14.88 10.35
CA LEU A 368 5.31 -14.67 11.37
C LEU A 368 5.84 -15.03 12.76
N ALA A 369 6.64 -16.09 12.90
CA ALA A 369 7.33 -16.41 14.14
C ALA A 369 8.25 -15.27 14.61
N ALA A 370 9.06 -14.70 13.71
CA ALA A 370 9.91 -13.53 14.00
C ALA A 370 9.09 -12.33 14.49
N THR A 371 7.91 -12.11 13.90
CA THR A 371 6.99 -11.04 14.32
C THR A 371 6.50 -11.27 15.76
N TYR A 372 6.12 -12.50 16.11
CA TYR A 372 5.73 -12.83 17.49
C TYR A 372 6.88 -12.74 18.49
N LEU A 373 8.13 -13.03 18.11
CA LEU A 373 9.27 -12.92 19.02
C LEU A 373 9.66 -11.47 19.33
N THR A 374 9.35 -10.54 18.43
CA THR A 374 9.71 -9.12 18.51
C THR A 374 8.59 -8.23 19.06
N THR A 375 7.44 -8.83 19.42
CA THR A 375 6.23 -8.17 19.93
C THR A 375 5.79 -8.75 21.27
#